data_AF-A0A978W0G8-F1
#
_entry.id   AF-A0A978W0G8-F1
#
_cell.length_a   1.000
_cell.length_b   1.000
_cell.length_c   1.000
_cell.angle_alpha   90.00
_cell.angle_beta   90.00
_cell.angle_gamma   90.00
#
_symmetry.space_group_name_H-M   'P 1'
#
loop_
_entity.id
_entity.type
_entity.pdbx_description
1 polymer ?
#
loop_
_entity_poly.entity_id
_entity_poly.type
_entity_poly.pdbx_seq_one_letter_code
_entity_poly.pdbx_strand_id
1 'polypeptide(L)'
;MHKILHVGPDTCSVVSKLLKEKETEASGVEPYDIEDADRNCKALVKKGIVPIADIKFPLPYRPKSFSLVIVSDALEYLSPRYLNKTLPDLARVSIDGLVIFTGSPGHRKAKVSESKYGRVAKMRSSSWWVKYFVQTSLEENEATIKKFEHAATKMSCLKMPNFLPYAIPLTF
;
A
#
# COMPACT_ATOMS: atom_id res chain seq x y z
N MET A 1 20.81 -0.47 -1.45
CA MET A 1 19.88 0.65 -1.21
C MET A 1 18.49 0.24 -1.66
N HIS A 2 17.56 0.13 -0.71
CA HIS A 2 16.18 -0.33 -0.95
C HIS A 2 15.26 0.87 -1.22
N LYS A 3 14.53 0.82 -2.33
CA LYS A 3 13.55 1.84 -2.70
C LYS A 3 12.16 1.36 -2.33
N ILE A 4 11.54 2.01 -1.35
CA ILE A 4 10.26 1.62 -0.78
C ILE A 4 9.20 2.67 -1.13
N LEU A 5 8.10 2.19 -1.70
CA LEU A 5 6.89 2.99 -1.89
C LEU A 5 5.83 2.57 -0.86
N HIS A 6 5.29 3.54 -0.12
CA HIS A 6 4.09 3.33 0.70
C HIS A 6 2.87 4.03 0.09
N VAL A 7 1.72 3.37 0.10
CA VAL A 7 0.45 3.90 -0.42
C VAL A 7 -0.66 3.65 0.59
N GLY A 8 -1.36 4.69 1.02
CA GLY A 8 -2.52 4.56 1.91
C GLY A 8 -2.62 5.65 2.97
N PRO A 9 -3.61 5.56 3.88
CA PRO A 9 -3.67 6.47 5.01
C PRO A 9 -2.42 6.29 5.87
N ASP A 10 -1.98 7.38 6.50
CA ASP A 10 -0.74 7.45 7.30
C ASP A 10 0.57 7.36 6.51
N THR A 11 0.54 7.53 5.19
CA THR A 11 1.76 7.48 4.35
C THR A 11 2.83 8.43 4.84
N CYS A 12 2.46 9.66 5.20
CA CYS A 12 3.40 10.63 5.77
C CYS A 12 4.11 10.10 7.02
N SER A 13 3.41 9.39 7.91
CA SER A 13 3.97 8.84 9.15
C SER A 13 4.92 7.67 8.85
N VAL A 14 4.51 6.76 7.97
CA VAL A 14 5.34 5.61 7.56
C VAL A 14 6.61 6.07 6.85
N VAL A 15 6.48 6.96 5.86
CA VAL A 15 7.62 7.51 5.12
C VAL A 15 8.56 8.28 6.04
N SER A 16 8.05 9.08 6.99
CA SER A 16 8.88 9.79 7.98
C SER A 16 9.75 8.85 8.83
N LYS A 17 9.27 7.64 9.11
CA LYS A 17 10.04 6.62 9.83
C LYS A 17 11.06 5.96 8.91
N LEU A 18 10.65 5.54 7.71
CA LEU A 18 11.52 4.88 6.75
C LEU A 18 12.69 5.76 6.30
N LEU A 19 12.50 7.07 6.19
CA LEU A 19 13.58 8.02 5.86
C LEU A 19 14.69 8.07 6.92
N LYS A 20 14.48 7.51 8.12
CA LYS A 20 15.50 7.42 9.18
C LYS A 20 16.27 6.10 9.12
N GLU A 21 15.79 5.13 8.36
CA GLU A 21 16.43 3.82 8.22
C GLU A 21 17.63 3.92 7.29
N LYS A 22 18.70 3.19 7.62
CA LYS A 22 19.90 3.14 6.79
C LYS A 22 19.60 2.41 5.47
N GLU A 23 20.28 2.82 4.41
CA GLU A 23 20.20 2.22 3.08
C GLU A 23 18.79 2.18 2.47
N THR A 24 17.88 3.04 2.94
CA THR A 24 16.48 3.08 2.49
C THR A 24 16.16 4.43 1.84
N GLU A 25 15.63 4.39 0.62
CA GLU A 25 14.94 5.52 0.00
C GLU A 25 13.44 5.28 0.11
N ALA A 26 12.72 6.21 0.74
CA ALA A 26 11.28 6.09 0.96
C ALA A 26 10.53 7.15 0.16
N SER A 27 9.47 6.72 -0.53
CA SER A 27 8.50 7.58 -1.21
C SER A 27 7.09 7.16 -0.83
N GLY A 28 6.13 8.07 -1.02
CA GLY A 28 4.75 7.84 -0.65
C GLY A 28 3.74 8.21 -1.73
N VAL A 29 2.51 7.76 -1.56
CA VAL A 29 1.31 8.33 -2.16
C VAL A 29 0.25 8.45 -1.09
N GLU A 30 -0.21 9.67 -0.84
CA GLU A 30 -1.35 9.92 0.03
C GLU A 30 -2.62 10.02 -0.83
N PRO A 31 -3.51 9.01 -0.80
CA PRO A 31 -4.73 9.02 -1.61
C PRO A 31 -5.81 9.95 -1.08
N TYR A 32 -5.63 10.52 0.12
CA TYR A 32 -6.59 11.38 0.78
C TYR A 32 -6.11 12.83 0.88
N ASP A 33 -7.02 13.74 1.21
CA ASP A 33 -6.68 15.14 1.44
C ASP A 33 -5.85 15.30 2.73
N ILE A 34 -5.01 16.33 2.75
CA ILE A 34 -4.10 16.68 3.85
C ILE A 34 -4.51 17.97 4.57
N GLU A 35 -5.71 18.49 4.34
CA GLU A 35 -6.25 19.70 5.00
C GLU A 35 -5.97 19.70 6.52
N ASP A 36 -6.34 18.60 7.19
CA ASP A 36 -6.16 18.39 8.65
C ASP A 36 -4.82 17.74 9.02
N ALA A 37 -3.93 17.52 8.07
CA ALA A 37 -2.64 16.88 8.33
C ALA A 37 -1.67 17.82 9.06
N ASP A 38 -0.75 17.22 9.81
CA ASP A 38 0.28 17.95 10.55
C ASP A 38 1.28 18.66 9.62
N ARG A 39 2.14 19.50 10.23
CA ARG A 39 3.17 20.25 9.50
C ARG A 39 4.19 19.34 8.81
N ASN A 40 4.47 18.16 9.38
CA ASN A 40 5.45 17.23 8.83
C ASN A 40 4.94 16.61 7.53
N CYS A 41 3.68 16.17 7.52
CA CYS A 41 3.04 15.63 6.33
C CYS A 41 2.94 16.68 5.22
N LYS A 42 2.51 17.91 5.56
CA LYS A 42 2.48 19.03 4.61
C LYS A 42 3.87 19.32 4.02
N ALA A 43 4.93 19.21 4.82
CA ALA A 43 6.30 19.37 4.34
C ALA A 43 6.76 18.25 3.39
N LEU A 44 6.40 16.99 3.67
CA LEU A 44 6.70 15.86 2.78
C LEU A 44 5.99 15.99 1.43
N VAL A 45 4.73 16.44 1.44
CA VAL A 45 3.95 16.70 0.23
C VAL A 45 4.58 17.84 -0.57
N LYS A 46 4.93 18.96 0.08
CA LYS A 46 5.59 20.10 -0.58
C LYS A 46 6.94 19.72 -1.20
N LYS A 47 7.67 18.77 -0.60
CA LYS A 47 8.94 18.25 -1.12
C LYS A 47 8.75 17.24 -2.26
N GLY A 48 7.53 16.83 -2.57
CA GLY A 48 7.25 15.82 -3.58
C GLY A 48 7.62 14.39 -3.17
N ILE A 49 7.91 14.16 -1.88
CA ILE A 49 8.25 12.82 -1.36
C ILE A 49 6.96 11.99 -1.18
N VAL A 50 5.87 12.65 -0.79
CA VAL A 50 4.54 12.05 -0.63
C VAL A 50 3.54 12.88 -1.45
N PRO A 51 3.50 12.73 -2.79
CA PRO A 51 2.47 13.34 -3.61
C PRO A 51 1.07 12.89 -3.17
N ILE A 52 0.11 13.81 -3.25
CA ILE A 52 -1.31 13.50 -3.14
C ILE A 52 -1.75 12.99 -4.51
N ALA A 53 -2.22 11.74 -4.58
CA ALA A 53 -2.69 11.17 -5.83
C ALA A 53 -3.78 10.11 -5.60
N ASP A 54 -4.83 10.20 -6.40
CA ASP A 54 -5.93 9.25 -6.38
C ASP A 54 -5.51 7.93 -7.05
N ILE A 55 -5.43 6.86 -6.25
CA ILE A 55 -4.96 5.54 -6.67
C ILE A 55 -5.89 4.83 -7.67
N LYS A 56 -7.07 5.40 -7.99
CA LYS A 56 -7.89 4.95 -9.14
C LYS A 56 -7.21 5.22 -10.48
N PHE A 57 -6.23 6.12 -10.50
CA PHE A 57 -5.45 6.51 -11.68
C PHE A 57 -4.00 6.02 -11.55
N PRO A 58 -3.26 5.92 -12.67
CA PRO A 58 -1.87 5.49 -12.64
C PRO A 58 -1.01 6.35 -11.71
N LEU A 59 -0.21 5.67 -10.88
CA LEU A 59 0.71 6.29 -9.96
C LEU A 59 1.76 7.13 -10.72
N PRO A 60 2.18 8.28 -10.16
CA PRO A 60 3.10 9.23 -10.79
C PRO A 60 4.57 8.74 -10.77
N TYR A 61 4.79 7.45 -10.96
CA TYR A 61 6.10 6.81 -10.94
C TYR A 61 6.30 5.96 -12.19
N ARG A 62 7.55 5.84 -12.63
CA ARG A 62 7.93 5.00 -13.76
C ARG A 62 7.77 3.51 -13.41
N PRO A 63 7.55 2.63 -14.39
CA PRO A 63 7.61 1.20 -14.15
C PRO A 63 8.94 0.78 -13.50
N LYS A 64 8.91 -0.24 -12.63
CA LYS A 64 10.08 -0.83 -11.95
C LYS A 64 10.95 0.19 -11.21
N SER A 65 10.33 1.13 -10.50
CA SER A 65 11.03 2.16 -9.72
C SER A 65 11.36 1.73 -8.29
N PHE A 66 10.59 0.80 -7.73
CA PHE A 66 10.66 0.43 -6.31
C PHE A 66 10.96 -1.05 -6.12
N SER A 67 11.86 -1.37 -5.20
CA SER A 67 12.13 -2.75 -4.79
C SER A 67 11.01 -3.32 -3.91
N LEU A 68 10.22 -2.45 -3.27
CA LEU A 68 9.10 -2.86 -2.43
C LEU A 68 7.97 -1.84 -2.49
N VAL A 69 6.74 -2.32 -2.68
CA VAL A 69 5.51 -1.52 -2.62
C VAL A 69 4.66 -2.04 -1.46
N ILE A 70 4.28 -1.14 -0.56
CA ILE A 70 3.44 -1.43 0.60
C ILE A 70 2.15 -0.63 0.46
N VAL A 71 1.01 -1.32 0.50
CA VAL A 71 -0.31 -0.72 0.41
C VAL A 71 -1.07 -1.00 1.70
N SER A 72 -1.39 0.05 2.44
CA SER A 72 -2.05 -0.05 3.75
C SER A 72 -3.45 0.51 3.67
N ASP A 73 -4.49 -0.24 4.06
CA ASP A 73 -5.86 0.26 4.30
C ASP A 73 -6.46 1.15 3.17
N ALA A 74 -5.99 1.03 1.92
CA ALA A 74 -6.36 1.91 0.80
C ALA A 74 -7.33 1.25 -0.20
N LEU A 75 -7.18 -0.07 -0.41
CA LEU A 75 -7.95 -0.80 -1.41
C LEU A 75 -9.41 -1.04 -1.01
N GLU A 76 -9.74 -0.95 0.28
CA GLU A 76 -11.09 -1.18 0.79
C GLU A 76 -12.13 -0.21 0.22
N TYR A 77 -11.71 0.97 -0.22
CA TYR A 77 -12.55 2.03 -0.76
C TYR A 77 -12.79 1.88 -2.28
N LEU A 78 -12.04 1.00 -2.95
CA LEU A 78 -12.12 0.81 -4.39
C LEU A 78 -13.20 -0.20 -4.78
N SER A 79 -13.96 0.08 -5.84
CA SER A 79 -14.82 -0.92 -6.48
C SER A 79 -14.00 -1.95 -7.27
N PRO A 80 -14.53 -3.16 -7.53
CA PRO A 80 -13.85 -4.17 -8.35
C PRO A 80 -13.31 -3.61 -9.69
N ARG A 81 -14.07 -2.74 -10.36
CA ARG A 81 -13.62 -2.05 -11.59
C ARG A 81 -12.31 -1.26 -11.42
N TYR A 82 -12.11 -0.61 -10.28
CA TYR A 82 -10.88 0.16 -10.02
C TYR A 82 -9.77 -0.72 -9.49
N LEU A 83 -10.09 -1.75 -8.69
CA LEU A 83 -9.11 -2.74 -8.23
C LEU A 83 -8.42 -3.42 -9.43
N ASN A 84 -9.18 -3.81 -10.46
CA ASN A 84 -8.63 -4.41 -11.70
C ASN A 84 -7.62 -3.49 -12.42
N LYS A 85 -7.68 -2.17 -12.20
CA LYS A 85 -6.72 -1.21 -12.78
C LYS A 85 -5.59 -0.88 -11.81
N THR A 86 -5.90 -0.78 -10.52
CA THR A 86 -4.97 -0.35 -9.47
C THR A 86 -3.92 -1.41 -9.19
N LEU A 87 -4.32 -2.70 -9.16
CA LEU A 87 -3.40 -3.80 -8.86
C LEU A 87 -2.29 -3.95 -9.90
N PRO A 88 -2.58 -3.97 -11.22
CA PRO A 88 -1.52 -3.97 -12.23
C PRO A 88 -0.61 -2.74 -12.14
N ASP A 89 -1.15 -1.56 -11.79
CA ASP A 89 -0.36 -0.34 -11.68
C ASP A 89 0.59 -0.35 -10.46
N LEU A 90 0.15 -0.93 -9.34
CA LEU A 90 1.00 -1.20 -8.17
C LEU A 90 2.11 -2.20 -8.48
N ALA A 91 1.81 -3.26 -9.23
CA ALA A 91 2.84 -4.19 -9.71
C ALA A 91 3.79 -3.51 -10.69
N ARG A 92 3.27 -2.69 -11.62
CA ARG A 92 4.06 -1.99 -12.63
C ARG A 92 5.19 -1.18 -12.01
N VAL A 93 4.95 -0.49 -10.90
CA VAL A 93 5.96 0.34 -10.22
C VAL A 93 6.94 -0.47 -9.37
N SER A 94 6.61 -1.72 -9.04
CA SER A 94 7.48 -2.69 -8.37
C SER A 94 8.47 -3.32 -9.37
N ILE A 95 9.72 -3.50 -8.97
CA ILE A 95 10.77 -4.12 -9.79
C ILE A 95 10.44 -5.60 -10.05
N ASP A 96 10.09 -6.31 -8.98
CA ASP A 96 9.84 -7.75 -8.97
C ASP A 96 8.34 -8.10 -9.01
N GLY A 97 7.47 -7.10 -9.18
CA GLY A 97 6.01 -7.31 -9.07
C GLY A 97 5.52 -7.66 -7.66
N LEU A 98 6.39 -7.55 -6.65
CA LEU A 98 6.05 -7.79 -5.25
C LEU A 98 5.30 -6.59 -4.68
N VAL A 99 4.10 -6.83 -4.15
CA VAL A 99 3.28 -5.83 -3.47
C VAL A 99 2.77 -6.40 -2.15
N ILE A 100 3.06 -5.71 -1.05
CA ILE A 100 2.58 -6.09 0.27
C ILE A 100 1.27 -5.35 0.55
N PHE A 101 0.19 -6.11 0.75
CA PHE A 101 -1.09 -5.55 1.18
C PHE A 101 -1.22 -5.71 2.69
N THR A 102 -1.49 -4.60 3.35
CA THR A 102 -1.71 -4.56 4.79
C THR A 102 -3.02 -3.85 5.07
N GLY A 103 -3.70 -4.28 6.11
CA GLY A 103 -4.89 -3.61 6.57
C GLY A 103 -5.66 -4.45 7.57
N SER A 104 -6.61 -3.85 8.26
CA SER A 104 -7.50 -4.59 9.16
C SER A 104 -8.89 -4.61 8.54
N PRO A 105 -9.35 -5.75 7.98
CA PRO A 105 -10.70 -5.94 7.50
C PRO A 105 -11.70 -5.46 8.56
N GLY A 106 -12.43 -4.41 8.24
CA GLY A 106 -13.47 -3.87 9.11
C GLY A 106 -13.02 -2.79 10.11
N HIS A 107 -11.83 -2.21 9.99
CA HIS A 107 -11.43 -1.03 10.76
C HIS A 107 -11.15 0.17 9.85
N ARG A 108 -12.00 1.22 9.93
CA ARG A 108 -11.74 2.48 9.24
C ARG A 108 -10.62 3.23 9.96
N LYS A 109 -9.44 3.33 9.36
CA LYS A 109 -8.37 4.24 9.84
C LYS A 109 -8.45 5.64 9.23
N ALA A 110 -8.84 5.74 7.97
CA ALA A 110 -8.97 7.03 7.32
C ALA A 110 -10.19 7.77 7.89
N LYS A 111 -9.98 8.99 8.41
CA LYS A 111 -11.04 9.99 8.64
C LYS A 111 -11.51 10.51 7.28
N VAL A 112 -12.06 9.61 6.46
CA VAL A 112 -12.68 10.00 5.19
C VAL A 112 -13.94 10.77 5.57
N SER A 113 -13.97 12.08 5.31
CA SER A 113 -15.25 12.77 5.22
C SER A 113 -16.04 12.05 4.13
N GLU A 114 -17.18 11.46 4.50
CA GLU A 114 -18.02 10.67 3.59
C GLU A 114 -18.40 11.48 2.33
N SER A 115 -18.27 12.81 2.38
CA SER A 115 -18.57 13.75 1.31
C SER A 115 -17.51 13.93 0.21
N LYS A 116 -16.19 13.73 0.45
CA LYS A 116 -15.16 14.02 -0.59
C LYS A 116 -14.84 12.81 -1.51
N TYR A 117 -14.97 11.58 -1.02
CA TYR A 117 -14.73 10.35 -1.83
C TYR A 117 -15.97 9.44 -1.98
N GLY A 118 -17.09 9.78 -1.32
CA GLY A 118 -18.43 9.25 -1.59
C GLY A 118 -18.63 7.75 -1.39
N ARG A 119 -17.66 7.01 -0.82
CA ARG A 119 -17.75 5.56 -0.67
C ARG A 119 -17.32 5.11 0.70
N VAL A 120 -18.26 4.47 1.40
CA VAL A 120 -18.01 3.70 2.61
C VAL A 120 -17.02 2.58 2.29
N ALA A 121 -16.05 2.35 3.18
CA ALA A 121 -15.14 1.22 3.09
C ALA A 121 -15.94 -0.07 2.90
N LYS A 122 -15.59 -0.87 1.90
CA LYS A 122 -16.35 -2.09 1.59
C LYS A 122 -16.14 -3.22 2.61
N MET A 123 -15.27 -3.01 3.61
CA MET A 123 -15.01 -3.90 4.75
C MET A 123 -15.00 -5.38 4.34
N ARG A 124 -14.19 -5.69 3.33
CA ARG A 124 -14.21 -7.01 2.68
C ARG A 124 -13.52 -8.03 3.59
N SER A 125 -14.10 -9.22 3.71
CA SER A 125 -13.48 -10.30 4.46
C SER A 125 -12.16 -10.75 3.82
N SER A 126 -11.27 -11.33 4.62
CA SER A 126 -10.04 -11.95 4.11
C SER A 126 -10.32 -13.01 3.04
N SER A 127 -11.40 -13.79 3.21
CA SER A 127 -11.84 -14.78 2.22
C SER A 127 -12.29 -14.17 0.88
N TRP A 128 -12.83 -12.95 0.90
CA TRP A 128 -13.13 -12.22 -0.33
C TRP A 128 -11.85 -11.83 -1.05
N TRP A 129 -10.86 -11.31 -0.31
CA TRP A 129 -9.57 -10.90 -0.87
C TRP A 129 -8.84 -12.08 -1.50
N VAL A 130 -8.74 -13.20 -0.80
CA VAL A 130 -8.16 -14.44 -1.34
C VAL A 130 -8.85 -14.86 -2.64
N LYS A 131 -10.18 -14.94 -2.65
CA LYS A 131 -10.93 -15.30 -3.87
C LYS A 131 -10.68 -14.32 -5.01
N TYR A 132 -10.69 -13.04 -4.71
CA TYR A 132 -10.48 -12.00 -5.71
C TYR A 132 -9.07 -12.08 -6.31
N PHE A 133 -8.05 -12.24 -5.47
CA PHE A 133 -6.66 -12.36 -5.90
C PHE A 133 -6.44 -13.60 -6.77
N VAL A 134 -6.95 -14.76 -6.37
CA VAL A 134 -6.91 -15.98 -7.20
C VAL A 134 -7.60 -15.77 -8.55
N GLN A 135 -8.78 -15.14 -8.57
CA GLN A 135 -9.50 -14.84 -9.82
C GLN A 135 -8.75 -13.87 -10.74
N THR A 136 -7.94 -12.98 -10.17
CA THR A 136 -7.09 -12.05 -10.92
C THR A 136 -5.70 -12.63 -11.21
N SER A 137 -5.51 -13.94 -11.01
CA SER A 137 -4.22 -14.62 -11.17
C SER A 137 -3.12 -13.99 -10.33
N LEU A 138 -3.40 -13.58 -9.09
CA LEU A 138 -2.40 -13.13 -8.13
C LEU A 138 -2.03 -14.29 -7.20
N GLU A 139 -0.74 -14.48 -6.98
CA GLU A 139 -0.21 -15.62 -6.23
C GLU A 139 0.33 -15.17 -4.88
N GLU A 140 0.10 -15.96 -3.83
CA GLU A 140 0.75 -15.70 -2.55
C GLU A 140 2.25 -15.98 -2.65
N ASN A 141 3.09 -15.07 -2.15
CA ASN A 141 4.53 -15.29 -2.17
C ASN A 141 4.96 -16.01 -0.89
N GLU A 142 4.81 -17.33 -0.86
CA GLU A 142 5.12 -18.15 0.32
C GLU A 142 6.53 -17.91 0.88
N ALA A 143 7.52 -17.72 0.00
CA ALA A 143 8.90 -17.46 0.41
C ALA A 143 9.02 -16.13 1.16
N THR A 144 8.29 -15.11 0.73
CA THR A 144 8.24 -13.79 1.38
C THR A 144 7.44 -13.85 2.68
N ILE A 145 6.34 -14.62 2.72
CA ILE A 145 5.57 -14.90 3.94
C ILE A 145 6.50 -15.47 5.01
N LYS A 146 7.21 -16.56 4.70
CA LYS A 146 8.12 -17.22 5.66
C LYS A 146 9.24 -16.29 6.14
N LYS A 147 9.83 -15.50 5.23
CA LYS A 147 10.84 -14.49 5.60
C LYS A 147 10.27 -13.42 6.52
N PHE A 148 9.05 -12.95 6.25
CA PHE A 148 8.38 -11.94 7.05
C PHE A 148 8.02 -12.50 8.44
N GLU A 149 7.46 -13.70 8.53
CA GLU A 149 7.13 -14.35 9.81
C GLU A 149 8.38 -14.55 10.69
N HIS A 150 9.49 -14.98 10.07
CA HIS A 150 10.76 -15.12 10.76
C HIS A 150 11.28 -13.77 11.28
N ALA A 151 11.16 -12.71 10.47
CA ALA A 151 11.54 -11.36 10.86
C ALA A 151 10.63 -10.81 11.97
N ALA A 152 9.32 -11.02 11.88
CA ALA A 152 8.31 -10.61 12.86
C ALA A 152 8.41 -11.38 14.18
N THR A 153 9.11 -12.51 14.22
CA THR A 153 9.43 -13.22 15.47
C THR A 153 10.66 -12.62 16.16
N LYS A 154 11.57 -12.01 15.39
CA LYS A 154 12.84 -11.43 15.88
C LYS A 154 12.72 -9.96 16.25
N MET A 155 11.99 -9.18 15.47
CA MET A 155 11.54 -7.86 15.84
C MET A 155 10.22 -8.05 16.58
N SER A 156 10.01 -7.42 17.71
CA SER A 156 8.71 -7.30 18.38
C SER A 156 7.72 -6.46 17.56
N CYS A 157 7.62 -6.74 16.26
CA CYS A 157 6.63 -6.21 15.36
C CYS A 157 5.32 -6.92 15.74
N LEU A 158 4.36 -6.16 16.27
CA LEU A 158 3.01 -6.63 16.46
C LEU A 158 2.58 -7.32 15.17
N LYS A 159 2.22 -8.62 15.25
CA LYS A 159 1.53 -9.33 14.17
C LYS A 159 0.45 -8.37 13.67
N MET A 160 0.65 -7.77 12.49
CA MET A 160 -0.41 -6.96 11.91
C MET A 160 -1.51 -7.96 11.61
N PRO A 161 -2.65 -7.89 12.32
CA PRO A 161 -3.74 -8.80 12.04
C PRO A 161 -4.10 -8.52 10.58
N ASN A 162 -3.95 -9.54 9.73
CA ASN A 162 -4.22 -9.52 8.29
C ASN A 162 -3.11 -8.92 7.37
N PHE A 163 -1.85 -9.22 7.69
CA PHE A 163 -0.76 -9.14 6.71
C PHE A 163 -0.94 -10.22 5.62
N LEU A 164 -1.01 -9.81 4.35
CA LEU A 164 -1.08 -10.74 3.22
C LEU A 164 -0.16 -10.24 2.09
N PRO A 165 1.07 -10.77 1.97
CA PRO A 165 1.97 -10.41 0.89
C PRO A 165 1.59 -11.20 -0.37
N TYR A 166 1.20 -10.50 -1.41
CA TYR A 166 0.83 -11.10 -2.69
C TYR A 166 1.90 -10.77 -3.74
N ALA A 167 2.34 -11.77 -4.49
CA ALA A 167 3.06 -11.58 -5.73
C ALA A 167 2.07 -11.48 -6.89
N ILE A 168 2.30 -10.54 -7.77
CA ILE A 168 1.61 -10.50 -9.06
C ILE A 168 2.47 -11.32 -10.01
N PRO A 169 2.01 -12.49 -10.51
CA PRO A 169 2.73 -13.18 -11.57
C PRO A 169 2.71 -12.27 -12.79
N LEU A 170 3.85 -11.65 -13.05
CA LEU A 170 4.08 -10.86 -14.22
C LEU A 170 4.21 -11.84 -15.39
N THR A 171 3.10 -12.23 -16.00
CA THR A 171 3.11 -12.80 -17.35
C THR A 171 3.44 -11.66 -18.31
N PHE A 172 4.70 -11.60 -18.74
CA PHE A 172 5.08 -10.84 -19.93
C PHE A 172 4.85 -11.72 -21.16
#